data_AF-A0A1V5M6S3-F1
#
_entry.id   AF-A0A1V5M6S3-F1
#
_cell.length_a   1.000
_cell.length_b   1.000
_cell.length_c   1.000
_cell.angle_alpha   90.00
_cell.angle_beta   90.00
_cell.angle_gamma   90.00
#
_symmetry.space_group_name_H-M   'P 1'
#
loop_
_entity.id
_entity.type
_entity.pdbx_description
1 polymer ?
#
loop_
_entity_poly.entity_id
_entity_poly.type
_entity_poly.pdbx_seq_one_letter_code
_entity_poly.pdbx_strand_id
1 'polypeptide(L)'
;MYGITGVSDQTSFPYLIEGTYILSGYRGAAIWYAPLPYFNHGGIAQGFKQMEILKIRFTSWYKTAAMTLGIMLFCSFTFWSIIWRMAPIPSTIYPYVQRMWPQQAMMQALWISSTVESSVGRSFLLGGLKKAVIGWTFLTSLGLAGIFSLVKWPMALFYGILGGIPMLPHNAVPMFLGGMIGRYFFARRIGPGWRNMTPLLTAGYGCGIGLAGAASVAIALIAKTVFQLVF
;
A
#
# COMPACT_ATOMS: atom_id res chain seq x y z
N MET A 1 -8.29 -6.78 4.36
CA MET A 1 -9.22 -7.45 5.31
C MET A 1 -9.55 -6.49 6.44
N TYR A 2 -10.16 -5.34 6.12
CA TYR A 2 -10.52 -4.36 7.13
C TYR A 2 -11.65 -4.93 8.00
N GLY A 3 -11.42 -5.04 9.30
CA GLY A 3 -12.44 -5.40 10.28
C GLY A 3 -12.64 -6.90 10.62
N ILE A 4 -12.04 -7.85 9.89
CA ILE A 4 -12.16 -9.29 10.24
C ILE A 4 -11.09 -9.75 11.23
N THR A 5 -9.91 -9.15 11.18
CA THR A 5 -8.80 -9.41 12.12
C THR A 5 -8.71 -8.37 13.24
N GLY A 6 -9.60 -7.37 13.27
CA GLY A 6 -9.46 -6.20 14.15
C GLY A 6 -8.24 -5.33 13.82
N VAL A 7 -7.51 -5.67 12.74
CA VAL A 7 -6.34 -4.95 12.27
C VAL A 7 -6.72 -4.32 10.94
N SER A 8 -7.09 -3.04 10.96
CA SER A 8 -6.84 -2.18 9.79
C SER A 8 -5.34 -2.23 9.54
N ASP A 9 -4.90 -2.40 8.30
CA ASP A 9 -3.48 -2.53 7.92
C ASP A 9 -2.58 -1.70 8.84
N GLN A 10 -1.91 -2.43 9.75
CA GLN A 10 -0.95 -1.94 10.73
C GLN A 10 -1.54 -0.99 11.80
N THR A 11 -1.38 -1.37 13.06
CA THR A 11 -1.30 -0.45 14.21
C THR A 11 -0.03 0.41 14.11
N SER A 12 0.18 1.06 12.96
CA SER A 12 1.27 1.98 12.72
C SER A 12 0.71 3.38 12.88
N PHE A 13 1.22 4.11 13.86
CA PHE A 13 0.88 5.52 14.02
C PHE A 13 1.27 6.27 12.72
N PRO A 14 0.31 6.94 12.06
CA PRO A 14 0.60 7.64 10.81
C PRO A 14 1.60 8.75 11.07
N TYR A 15 2.54 8.93 10.14
CA TYR A 15 3.58 9.96 10.19
C TYR A 15 4.50 9.91 11.44
N LEU A 16 4.70 8.72 12.04
CA LEU A 16 5.53 8.61 13.24
C LEU A 16 6.99 9.03 12.99
N ILE A 17 7.55 8.65 11.86
CA ILE A 17 8.94 8.95 11.50
C ILE A 17 9.08 10.46 11.23
N GLU A 18 8.20 11.00 10.40
CA GLU A 18 8.15 12.41 10.01
C GLU A 18 7.95 13.30 11.24
N GLY A 19 7.03 12.92 12.14
CA GLY A 19 6.80 13.60 13.40
C GLY A 19 8.01 13.55 14.33
N THR A 20 8.68 12.39 14.42
CA THR A 20 9.90 12.24 15.24
C THR A 20 11.04 13.13 14.73
N TYR A 21 11.24 13.21 13.41
CA TYR A 21 12.24 14.09 12.81
C TYR A 21 11.98 15.56 13.11
N ILE A 22 10.73 16.01 12.96
CA ILE A 22 10.35 17.41 13.24
C ILE A 22 10.48 17.74 14.73
N LEU A 23 10.04 16.83 15.62
CA LEU A 23 10.10 17.01 17.08
C LEU A 23 11.51 16.88 17.65
N SER A 24 12.41 16.17 16.98
CA SER A 24 13.81 16.02 17.40
C SER A 24 14.60 17.34 17.42
N GLY A 25 14.09 18.38 16.77
CA GLY A 25 14.77 19.67 16.65
C GLY A 25 15.98 19.67 15.70
N TYR A 26 16.23 18.55 15.02
CA TYR A 26 17.33 18.43 14.05
C TYR A 26 17.15 19.39 12.87
N ARG A 27 18.26 19.99 12.44
CA ARG A 27 18.31 20.95 11.35
C ARG A 27 19.12 20.39 10.19
N GLY A 28 18.48 20.24 9.03
CA GLY A 28 19.10 19.71 7.82
C GLY A 28 18.38 18.48 7.26
N ALA A 29 18.81 18.08 6.07
CA ALA A 29 18.18 17.00 5.30
C ALA A 29 18.71 15.61 5.64
N ALA A 30 19.89 15.48 6.26
CA ALA A 30 20.56 14.20 6.44
C ALA A 30 19.77 13.19 7.30
N ILE A 31 18.98 13.68 8.26
CA ILE A 31 18.14 12.83 9.12
C ILE A 31 17.10 12.02 8.31
N TRP A 32 16.65 12.55 7.18
CA TRP A 32 15.67 11.87 6.31
C TRP A 32 16.26 10.68 5.55
N TYR A 33 17.59 10.59 5.48
CA TYR A 33 18.32 9.49 4.83
C TYR A 33 18.96 8.54 5.85
N ALA A 34 18.74 8.76 7.15
CA ALA A 34 19.26 7.89 8.20
C ALA A 34 18.47 6.57 8.26
N PRO A 35 19.15 5.42 8.36
CA PRO A 35 18.47 4.14 8.53
C PRO A 35 17.92 4.03 9.97
N LEU A 36 16.65 4.38 10.16
CA LEU A 36 15.96 4.17 11.44
C LEU A 36 15.41 2.74 11.54
N PRO A 37 15.56 2.07 12.69
CA PRO A 37 14.99 0.74 12.92
C PRO A 37 13.47 0.83 13.20
N TYR A 38 12.68 1.15 12.18
CA TYR A 38 11.21 1.09 12.22
C TYR A 38 10.71 -0.24 11.61
N PHE A 39 11.18 -1.36 12.18
CA PHE A 39 10.86 -2.68 11.66
C PHE A 39 9.65 -3.27 12.39
N ASN A 40 8.57 -3.51 11.65
CA ASN A 40 7.46 -4.32 12.14
C ASN A 40 7.72 -5.80 11.84
N HIS A 41 8.18 -6.55 12.84
CA HIS A 41 8.44 -7.99 12.72
C HIS A 41 7.18 -8.86 12.95
N GLY A 42 6.03 -8.27 13.28
CA GLY A 42 4.80 -9.01 13.58
C GLY A 42 4.31 -9.87 12.41
N GLY A 43 4.39 -9.33 11.18
CA GLY A 43 4.02 -10.09 9.97
C GLY A 43 4.93 -11.29 9.72
N ILE A 44 6.22 -11.17 10.03
CA ILE A 44 7.20 -12.26 9.89
C ILE A 44 6.90 -13.37 10.90
N ALA A 45 6.63 -13.01 12.16
CA ALA A 45 6.24 -13.96 13.19
C ALA A 45 4.94 -14.71 12.83
N GLN A 46 3.95 -14.01 12.28
CA GLN A 46 2.72 -14.63 11.77
C GLN A 46 3.00 -15.61 10.62
N GLY A 47 3.91 -15.25 9.70
CA GLY A 47 4.35 -16.13 8.62
C GLY A 47 5.00 -17.42 9.13
N PHE A 48 5.86 -17.32 10.15
CA PHE A 48 6.44 -18.52 10.79
C PHE A 48 5.36 -19.40 11.41
N LYS A 49 4.36 -18.82 12.08
CA LYS A 49 3.25 -19.59 12.63
C LYS A 49 2.41 -20.28 11.55
N GLN A 50 2.18 -19.62 10.41
CA GLN A 50 1.50 -20.23 9.27
C GLN A 50 2.27 -21.42 8.71
N MET A 51 3.61 -21.31 8.59
CA MET A 51 4.45 -22.42 8.14
C MET A 51 4.42 -23.61 9.12
N GLU A 52 4.39 -23.34 10.42
CA GLU A 52 4.23 -24.37 11.46
C GLU A 52 2.89 -25.11 11.31
N ILE A 53 1.77 -24.37 11.16
CA ILE A 53 0.43 -24.93 10.99
C ILE A 53 0.33 -25.79 9.71
N LEU A 54 0.95 -25.33 8.62
CA LEU A 54 0.99 -26.05 7.35
C LEU A 54 2.06 -27.16 7.31
N LYS A 55 2.81 -27.36 8.40
CA LYS A 55 3.90 -28.34 8.52
C LYS A 55 4.95 -28.20 7.40
N ILE A 56 5.23 -26.98 6.98
CA ILE A 56 6.24 -26.68 5.96
C ILE A 56 7.63 -26.67 6.61
N ARG A 57 8.58 -27.37 6.01
CA ARG A 57 9.97 -27.35 6.46
C ARG A 57 10.61 -26.00 6.16
N PHE A 58 11.36 -25.43 7.10
CA PHE A 58 12.09 -24.17 6.92
C PHE A 58 12.98 -24.16 5.68
N THR A 59 13.62 -25.29 5.37
CA THR A 59 14.48 -25.44 4.17
C THR A 59 13.70 -25.27 2.87
N SER A 60 12.41 -25.63 2.85
CA SER A 60 11.55 -25.43 1.68
C SER A 60 11.29 -23.95 1.42
N TRP A 61 11.10 -23.16 2.48
CA TRP A 61 10.88 -21.72 2.36
C TRP A 61 12.10 -21.00 1.77
N TYR A 62 13.31 -21.31 2.25
CA TYR A 62 14.54 -20.75 1.68
C TYR A 62 14.76 -21.17 0.23
N LYS A 63 14.45 -22.43 -0.13
CA LYS A 63 14.54 -22.89 -1.53
C LYS A 63 13.58 -22.12 -2.43
N THR A 64 12.34 -21.90 -1.99
CA THR A 64 11.38 -21.09 -2.73
C THR A 64 11.86 -19.64 -2.85
N ALA A 65 12.34 -19.03 -1.77
CA ALA A 65 12.85 -17.67 -1.79
C ALA A 65 14.03 -17.51 -2.77
N ALA A 66 14.99 -18.44 -2.75
CA ALA A 66 16.14 -18.42 -3.66
C ALA A 66 15.73 -18.62 -5.12
N MET A 67 14.81 -19.55 -5.39
CA MET A 67 14.28 -19.78 -6.74
C MET A 67 13.50 -18.57 -7.25
N THR A 68 12.62 -17.99 -6.43
CA THR A 68 11.87 -16.78 -6.78
C THR A 68 12.81 -15.60 -7.03
N LEU A 69 13.82 -15.40 -6.19
CA LEU A 69 14.84 -14.37 -6.39
C LEU A 69 15.55 -14.55 -7.73
N GLY A 70 15.99 -15.76 -8.06
CA GLY A 70 16.68 -16.05 -9.31
C GLY A 70 15.83 -15.74 -10.54
N ILE A 71 14.58 -16.22 -10.57
CA ILE A 71 13.64 -15.94 -11.66
C ILE A 71 13.34 -14.44 -11.73
N MET A 72 13.06 -13.81 -10.59
CA MET A 72 12.73 -12.39 -10.52
C MET A 72 13.87 -11.51 -11.03
N LEU A 73 15.12 -11.78 -10.63
CA LEU A 73 16.29 -11.03 -11.09
C LEU A 73 16.50 -11.21 -12.60
N PHE A 74 16.44 -12.45 -13.10
CA PHE A 74 16.58 -12.73 -14.53
C PHE A 74 15.52 -11.99 -15.37
N CYS A 75 14.26 -12.08 -14.99
CA CYS A 75 13.17 -11.35 -15.65
C CYS A 75 13.36 -9.83 -15.52
N SER A 76 13.70 -9.33 -14.33
CA SER A 76 13.86 -7.89 -14.08
C SER A 76 14.99 -7.29 -14.91
N PHE A 77 16.15 -7.95 -15.00
CA PHE A 77 17.26 -7.48 -15.83
C PHE A 77 16.91 -7.51 -17.32
N THR A 78 16.17 -8.53 -17.77
CA THR A 78 15.71 -8.62 -19.16
C THR A 78 14.77 -7.44 -19.50
N PHE A 79 13.75 -7.20 -18.67
CA PHE A 79 12.83 -6.08 -18.88
C PHE A 79 13.49 -4.72 -18.74
N TRP A 80 14.37 -4.54 -17.75
CA TRP A 80 15.15 -3.30 -17.58
C TRP A 80 15.95 -3.02 -18.86
N SER A 81 16.68 -4.01 -19.38
CA SER A 81 17.49 -3.84 -20.61
C SER A 81 16.65 -3.36 -21.80
N ILE A 82 15.44 -3.91 -21.98
CA ILE A 82 14.51 -3.48 -23.06
C ILE A 82 14.02 -2.05 -22.82
N ILE A 83 13.57 -1.74 -21.60
CA ILE A 83 12.98 -0.44 -21.25
C ILE A 83 13.98 0.71 -21.52
N TRP A 84 15.24 0.52 -21.13
CA TRP A 84 16.27 1.55 -21.31
C TRP A 84 16.75 1.70 -22.75
N ARG A 85 16.52 0.70 -23.61
CA ARG A 85 16.86 0.77 -25.04
C ARG A 85 15.79 1.44 -25.90
N MET A 86 14.52 1.43 -25.48
CA MET A 86 13.43 2.03 -26.29
C MET A 86 13.47 3.56 -26.33
N ALA A 87 13.60 4.20 -25.17
CA ALA A 87 13.58 5.65 -25.07
C ALA A 87 14.23 6.11 -23.76
N PRO A 88 14.82 7.32 -23.72
CA PRO A 88 15.27 7.91 -22.48
C PRO A 88 14.09 8.10 -21.51
N ILE A 89 14.32 7.78 -20.24
CA ILE A 89 13.37 8.03 -19.15
C ILE A 89 13.78 9.36 -18.51
N PRO A 90 12.90 10.37 -18.35
CA PRO A 90 11.48 10.46 -18.74
C PRO A 90 11.26 10.92 -20.20
N SER A 91 10.24 10.37 -20.86
CA SER A 91 9.81 10.74 -22.22
C SER A 91 8.30 10.56 -22.40
N THR A 92 7.73 11.07 -23.50
CA THR A 92 6.29 10.95 -23.84
C THR A 92 5.84 9.49 -24.02
N ILE A 93 6.76 8.57 -24.29
CA ILE A 93 6.52 7.13 -24.35
C ILE A 93 6.14 6.56 -22.97
N TYR A 94 6.58 7.22 -21.89
CA TYR A 94 6.36 6.88 -20.49
C TYR A 94 5.55 7.97 -19.74
N PRO A 95 4.26 8.17 -20.07
CA PRO A 95 3.46 9.28 -19.55
C PRO A 95 3.24 9.23 -18.04
N TYR A 96 3.17 8.02 -17.46
CA TYR A 96 3.04 7.85 -16.01
C TYR A 96 4.28 8.38 -15.29
N VAL A 97 5.48 7.98 -15.73
CA VAL A 97 6.75 8.41 -15.14
C VAL A 97 6.91 9.93 -15.28
N GLN A 98 6.60 10.47 -16.45
CA GLN A 98 6.71 11.91 -16.71
C GLN A 98 5.85 12.77 -15.77
N ARG A 99 4.66 12.31 -15.38
CA ARG A 99 3.77 13.06 -14.48
C ARG A 99 3.97 12.73 -13.00
N MET A 100 4.09 11.44 -12.68
CA MET A 100 4.06 10.98 -11.30
C MET A 100 5.40 11.13 -10.59
N TRP A 101 6.55 10.94 -11.27
CA TRP A 101 7.85 11.09 -10.60
C TRP A 101 8.10 12.51 -10.12
N PRO A 102 7.88 13.58 -10.91
CA PRO A 102 8.03 14.95 -10.40
C PRO A 102 7.07 15.25 -9.24
N GLN A 103 5.83 14.75 -9.31
CA GLN A 103 4.85 14.90 -8.23
C GLN A 103 5.33 14.21 -6.94
N GLN A 104 5.79 12.96 -7.04
CA GLN A 104 6.30 12.19 -5.90
C GLN A 104 7.58 12.82 -5.34
N ALA A 105 8.51 13.24 -6.19
CA ALA A 105 9.73 13.92 -5.80
C ALA A 105 9.44 15.26 -5.10
N MET A 106 8.45 16.03 -5.59
CA MET A 106 8.00 17.26 -4.95
C MET A 106 7.42 16.99 -3.56
N MET A 107 6.57 15.97 -3.42
CA MET A 107 6.01 15.59 -2.12
C MET A 107 7.10 15.14 -1.14
N GLN A 108 8.09 14.37 -1.60
CA GLN A 108 9.22 13.94 -0.77
C GLN A 108 10.11 15.12 -0.38
N ALA A 109 10.42 16.01 -1.32
CA ALA A 109 11.20 17.22 -1.07
C ALA A 109 10.49 18.15 -0.07
N LEU A 110 9.16 18.23 -0.10
CA LEU A 110 8.38 18.99 0.87
C LEU A 110 8.60 18.47 2.30
N TRP A 111 8.54 17.16 2.50
CA TRP A 111 8.83 16.55 3.80
C TRP A 111 10.26 16.80 4.26
N ILE A 112 11.25 16.60 3.39
CA ILE A 112 12.66 16.86 3.71
C ILE A 112 12.90 18.32 4.07
N SER A 113 12.22 19.24 3.38
CA SER A 113 12.36 20.68 3.64
C SER A 113 11.86 21.09 5.02
N SER A 114 11.02 20.30 5.69
CA SER A 114 10.48 20.60 7.02
C SER A 114 11.55 20.82 8.10
N THR A 115 12.70 20.17 7.98
CA THR A 115 13.84 20.26 8.92
C THR A 115 14.91 21.26 8.46
N VAL A 116 14.77 21.90 7.30
CA VAL A 116 15.73 22.89 6.79
C VAL A 116 15.33 24.29 7.24
N GLU A 117 16.28 25.05 7.80
CA GLU A 117 16.00 26.24 8.62
C GLU A 117 15.48 27.47 7.85
N SER A 118 15.51 27.44 6.51
CA SER A 118 15.09 28.56 5.63
C SER A 118 14.09 28.16 4.55
N SER A 119 13.45 26.99 4.68
CA SER A 119 12.56 26.49 3.64
C SER A 119 11.12 27.02 3.78
N VAL A 120 10.50 27.37 2.65
CA VAL A 120 9.06 27.65 2.55
C VAL A 120 8.23 26.46 3.06
N GLY A 121 8.75 25.24 2.89
CA GLY A 121 8.09 24.00 3.31
C GLY A 121 7.96 23.82 4.82
N ARG A 122 8.87 24.37 5.63
CA ARG A 122 8.74 24.36 7.10
C ARG A 122 7.55 25.19 7.57
N SER A 123 7.36 26.39 7.00
CA SER A 123 6.20 27.24 7.31
C SER A 123 4.88 26.60 6.84
N PHE A 124 4.88 26.00 5.64
CA PHE A 124 3.71 25.30 5.10
C PHE A 124 3.30 24.09 5.94
N LEU A 125 4.25 23.25 6.37
CA LEU A 125 3.97 22.05 7.16
C LEU A 125 3.61 22.38 8.62
N LEU A 126 4.29 23.33 9.25
CA LEU A 126 3.95 23.79 10.60
C LEU A 126 2.61 24.55 10.62
N GLY A 127 2.29 25.30 9.57
CA GLY A 127 0.97 25.92 9.38
C GLY A 127 -0.15 24.91 9.10
N GLY A 128 0.17 23.77 8.50
CA GLY A 128 -0.73 22.64 8.32
C GLY A 128 -1.06 21.89 9.62
N LEU A 129 -0.18 21.97 10.62
CA LEU A 129 -0.30 21.29 11.92
C LEU A 129 -1.22 22.07 12.88
N LYS A 130 -2.50 22.18 12.51
CA LYS A 130 -3.53 22.83 13.34
C LYS A 130 -3.88 21.94 14.53
N LYS A 131 -3.20 22.16 15.67
CA LYS A 131 -3.42 21.43 16.93
C LYS A 131 -4.90 21.34 17.34
N ALA A 132 -5.67 22.39 17.08
CA ALA A 132 -7.11 22.41 17.33
C ALA A 132 -7.87 21.37 16.49
N VAL A 133 -7.55 21.23 15.20
CA VAL A 133 -8.20 20.25 14.32
C VAL A 133 -7.88 18.84 14.77
N ILE A 134 -6.63 18.57 15.16
CA ILE A 134 -6.20 17.27 15.69
C ILE A 134 -6.95 16.94 16.99
N GLY A 135 -7.10 17.91 17.89
CA GLY A 135 -7.86 17.73 19.13
C GLY A 135 -9.34 17.43 18.87
N TRP A 136 -9.97 18.17 17.95
CA TRP A 136 -11.37 17.93 17.57
C TRP A 136 -11.57 16.59 16.86
N THR A 137 -10.67 16.16 15.98
CA THR A 137 -10.77 14.84 15.32
C THR A 137 -10.53 13.70 16.29
N PHE A 138 -9.63 13.85 17.25
CA PHE A 138 -9.43 12.88 18.33
C PHE A 138 -10.68 12.76 19.21
N LEU A 139 -11.25 13.88 19.66
CA LEU A 139 -12.45 13.88 20.50
C LEU A 139 -13.67 13.32 19.75
N THR A 140 -13.86 13.69 18.49
CA THR A 140 -14.98 13.19 17.68
C THR A 140 -14.85 11.69 17.39
N SER A 141 -13.64 11.19 17.09
CA SER A 141 -13.42 9.75 16.90
C SER A 141 -13.59 8.94 18.19
N LEU A 142 -13.10 9.45 19.33
CA LEU A 142 -13.31 8.84 20.65
C LEU A 142 -14.78 8.85 21.05
N GLY A 143 -15.47 9.97 20.82
CA GLY A 143 -16.90 10.10 21.07
C GLY A 143 -17.72 9.14 20.21
N LEU A 144 -17.41 9.02 18.92
CA LEU A 144 -18.06 8.07 18.03
C LEU A 144 -17.81 6.62 18.48
N ALA A 145 -16.58 6.28 18.90
CA ALA A 145 -16.27 4.96 19.46
C ALA A 145 -17.08 4.68 20.73
N GLY A 146 -17.22 5.67 21.62
CA GLY A 146 -18.02 5.59 22.83
C GLY A 146 -19.52 5.41 22.55
N ILE A 147 -20.06 6.11 21.57
CA ILE A 147 -21.47 5.92 21.14
C ILE A 147 -21.66 4.50 20.60
N PHE A 148 -20.75 4.01 19.76
CA PHE A 148 -20.82 2.66 19.21
C PHE A 148 -20.72 1.57 20.29
N SER A 149 -19.93 1.79 21.34
CA SER A 149 -19.81 0.85 22.46
C SER A 149 -21.06 0.84 23.35
N LEU A 150 -21.67 2.01 23.59
CA LEU A 150 -22.91 2.12 24.37
C LEU A 150 -24.12 1.53 23.63
N VAL A 151 -24.23 1.76 22.32
CA VAL A 151 -25.32 1.25 21.47
C VAL A 151 -25.10 -0.22 21.09
N LYS A 152 -23.96 -0.83 21.47
CA LYS A 152 -23.55 -2.21 21.13
C LYS A 152 -23.57 -2.50 19.63
N TRP A 153 -23.30 -1.48 18.80
CA TRP A 153 -23.21 -1.67 17.36
C TRP A 153 -21.93 -2.42 16.98
N PRO A 154 -21.93 -3.14 15.84
CA PRO A 154 -20.76 -3.89 15.41
C PRO A 154 -19.56 -2.97 15.25
N MET A 155 -18.50 -3.21 16.03
CA MET A 155 -17.25 -2.44 15.94
C MET A 155 -16.60 -2.51 14.55
N ALA A 156 -16.92 -3.55 13.77
CA ALA A 156 -16.54 -3.65 12.37
C ALA A 156 -17.04 -2.46 11.52
N LEU A 157 -18.20 -1.88 11.84
CA LEU A 157 -18.75 -0.72 11.12
C LEU A 157 -17.95 0.54 11.45
N PHE A 158 -17.56 0.73 12.72
CA PHE A 158 -16.70 1.83 13.14
C PHE A 158 -15.35 1.81 12.41
N TYR A 159 -14.67 0.65 12.40
CA TYR A 159 -13.41 0.50 11.67
C TYR A 159 -13.57 0.61 10.14
N GLY A 160 -14.72 0.22 9.59
CA GLY A 160 -15.05 0.41 8.19
C GLY A 160 -15.18 1.88 7.80
N ILE A 161 -15.85 2.69 8.63
CA ILE A 161 -15.96 4.13 8.43
C ILE A 161 -14.58 4.78 8.52
N LEU A 162 -13.82 4.49 9.58
CA LEU A 162 -12.48 5.06 9.76
C LEU A 162 -11.53 4.69 8.62
N GLY A 163 -11.54 3.43 8.18
CA GLY A 163 -10.73 2.98 7.05
C GLY A 163 -11.19 3.56 5.70
N GLY A 164 -12.46 3.98 5.60
CA GLY A 164 -13.03 4.57 4.39
C GLY A 164 -12.68 6.04 4.18
N ILE A 165 -12.37 6.81 5.24
CA ILE A 165 -12.03 8.24 5.16
C ILE A 165 -10.81 8.53 4.25
N PRO A 166 -9.67 7.82 4.37
CA PRO A 166 -8.52 8.05 3.49
C PRO A 166 -8.69 7.42 2.10
N MET A 167 -9.73 6.60 1.88
CA MET A 167 -9.93 5.89 0.62
C MET A 167 -10.51 6.82 -0.44
N LEU A 168 -9.90 6.79 -1.63
CA LEU A 168 -10.44 7.52 -2.77
C LEU A 168 -11.78 6.90 -3.22
N PRO A 169 -12.78 7.70 -3.61
CA PRO A 169 -14.12 7.21 -3.96
C PRO A 169 -14.13 6.12 -5.04
N HIS A 170 -13.17 6.18 -5.98
CA HIS A 170 -13.04 5.20 -7.05
C HIS A 170 -12.67 3.79 -6.56
N ASN A 171 -12.09 3.65 -5.35
CA ASN A 171 -11.83 2.35 -4.73
C ASN A 171 -12.99 1.91 -3.82
N ALA A 172 -13.71 2.87 -3.22
CA ALA A 172 -14.83 2.57 -2.33
C ALA A 172 -16.02 1.97 -3.07
N VAL A 173 -16.38 2.51 -4.23
CA VAL A 173 -17.55 2.04 -5.00
C VAL A 173 -17.39 0.59 -5.47
N PRO A 174 -16.29 0.18 -6.13
CA PRO A 174 -16.08 -1.22 -6.52
C PRO A 174 -16.03 -2.17 -5.32
N MET A 175 -15.42 -1.74 -4.21
CA MET A 175 -15.36 -2.56 -3.00
C MET A 175 -16.75 -2.78 -2.38
N PHE A 176 -17.59 -1.75 -2.39
CA PHE A 176 -18.98 -1.85 -1.95
C PHE A 176 -19.81 -2.76 -2.87
N LEU A 177 -19.69 -2.58 -4.19
CA LEU A 177 -20.36 -3.44 -5.18
C LEU A 177 -19.91 -4.89 -5.06
N GLY A 178 -18.61 -5.14 -4.92
CA GLY A 178 -18.06 -6.48 -4.69
C GLY A 178 -18.60 -7.12 -3.41
N GLY A 179 -18.72 -6.35 -2.33
CA GLY A 179 -19.33 -6.78 -1.08
C GLY A 179 -20.81 -7.13 -1.23
N MET A 180 -21.58 -6.32 -1.97
CA MET A 180 -22.98 -6.58 -2.27
C MET A 180 -23.17 -7.85 -3.10
N ILE A 181 -22.40 -8.02 -4.17
CA ILE A 181 -22.47 -9.22 -5.02
C ILE A 181 -22.07 -10.46 -4.20
N GLY A 182 -21.01 -10.35 -3.40
CA GLY A 182 -20.58 -11.41 -2.48
C GLY A 182 -21.68 -11.83 -1.50
N ARG A 183 -22.40 -10.87 -0.93
CA ARG A 183 -23.44 -11.13 0.08
C ARG A 183 -24.77 -11.59 -0.53
N TYR A 184 -25.22 -10.97 -1.61
CA TYR A 184 -26.57 -11.20 -2.14
C TYR A 184 -26.62 -12.27 -3.24
N PHE A 185 -25.56 -12.42 -4.04
CA PHE A 185 -25.53 -13.40 -5.12
C PHE A 185 -24.78 -14.66 -4.71
N PHE A 186 -23.50 -14.53 -4.34
CA PHE A 186 -22.64 -15.70 -4.08
C PHE A 186 -22.97 -16.43 -2.78
N ALA A 187 -23.25 -15.71 -1.69
CA ALA A 187 -23.65 -16.37 -0.44
C ALA A 187 -24.99 -17.13 -0.57
N ARG A 188 -25.92 -16.66 -1.43
CA ARG A 188 -27.18 -17.37 -1.72
C ARG A 188 -26.97 -18.61 -2.61
N ARG A 189 -26.04 -18.54 -3.57
CA ARG A 189 -25.81 -19.63 -4.54
C ARG A 189 -24.90 -20.75 -4.01
N ILE A 190 -23.87 -20.42 -3.23
CA ILE A 190 -22.84 -21.36 -2.77
C ILE A 190 -23.12 -21.88 -1.35
N GLY A 191 -23.92 -21.15 -0.56
CA GLY A 191 -24.32 -21.55 0.79
C GLY A 191 -23.33 -21.15 1.89
N PRO A 192 -23.41 -21.77 3.08
CA PRO A 192 -22.78 -21.28 4.32
C PRO A 192 -21.24 -21.29 4.29
N GLY A 193 -20.62 -22.06 3.39
CA GLY A 193 -19.16 -22.15 3.23
C GLY A 193 -18.50 -20.98 2.47
N TRP A 194 -19.28 -20.07 1.85
CA TRP A 194 -18.75 -18.99 1.01
C TRP A 194 -17.69 -18.12 1.70
N ARG A 195 -17.88 -17.82 2.99
CA ARG A 195 -16.94 -16.98 3.76
C ARG A 195 -15.56 -17.60 3.90
N ASN A 196 -15.48 -18.94 3.95
CA ASN A 196 -14.20 -19.66 4.06
C ASN A 196 -13.47 -19.72 2.71
N MET A 197 -14.21 -19.65 1.60
CA MET A 197 -13.64 -19.65 0.24
C MET A 197 -13.21 -18.24 -0.22
N THR A 198 -13.73 -17.19 0.41
CA THR A 198 -13.44 -15.79 0.02
C THR A 198 -11.93 -15.46 0.05
N PRO A 199 -11.14 -15.87 1.07
CA PRO A 199 -9.70 -15.66 1.07
C PRO A 199 -8.99 -16.38 -0.08
N LEU A 200 -9.43 -17.60 -0.42
CA LEU A 200 -8.88 -18.39 -1.53
C LEU A 200 -9.14 -17.72 -2.88
N LEU A 201 -10.35 -17.22 -3.10
CA LEU A 201 -10.70 -16.47 -4.31
C LEU A 201 -9.91 -15.17 -4.41
N THR A 202 -9.71 -14.47 -3.29
CA THR A 202 -8.92 -13.23 -3.27
C THR A 202 -7.46 -13.50 -3.63
N ALA A 203 -6.87 -14.58 -3.09
CA ALA A 203 -5.52 -15.00 -3.43
C ALA A 203 -5.39 -15.39 -4.92
N GLY A 204 -6.34 -16.19 -5.43
CA GLY A 204 -6.35 -16.59 -6.84
C GLY A 204 -6.53 -15.42 -7.80
N TYR A 205 -7.47 -14.52 -7.50
CA TYR A 205 -7.71 -13.30 -8.27
C TYR A 205 -6.48 -12.38 -8.28
N GLY A 206 -5.83 -12.18 -7.13
CA GLY A 206 -4.60 -11.39 -7.03
C GLY A 206 -3.46 -11.96 -7.89
N CYS A 207 -3.27 -13.28 -7.86
CA CYS A 207 -2.31 -13.96 -8.73
C CYS A 207 -2.67 -13.78 -10.22
N GLY A 208 -3.95 -13.93 -10.57
CA GLY A 208 -4.44 -13.77 -11.93
C GLY A 208 -4.24 -12.36 -12.49
N ILE A 209 -4.54 -11.31 -11.71
CA ILE A 209 -4.25 -9.93 -12.11
C ILE A 209 -2.75 -9.74 -12.36
N GLY A 210 -1.90 -10.30 -11.49
CA GLY A 210 -0.45 -10.20 -11.64
C GLY A 210 0.04 -10.80 -12.96
N LEU A 211 -0.40 -12.03 -13.28
CA LEU A 211 -0.03 -12.71 -14.52
C LEU A 211 -0.58 -12.01 -15.77
N ALA A 212 -1.86 -11.61 -15.75
CA ALA A 212 -2.48 -10.89 -16.86
C ALA A 212 -1.84 -9.52 -17.10
N GLY A 213 -1.50 -8.81 -16.02
CA GLY A 213 -0.78 -7.54 -16.06
C GLY A 213 0.62 -7.70 -16.64
N ALA A 214 1.37 -8.71 -16.19
CA ALA A 214 2.69 -9.00 -16.74
C ALA A 214 2.64 -9.35 -18.23
N ALA A 215 1.68 -10.19 -18.65
CA ALA A 215 1.50 -10.54 -20.06
C ALA A 215 1.12 -9.31 -20.91
N SER A 216 0.22 -8.46 -20.40
CA SER A 216 -0.20 -7.24 -21.09
C SER A 216 0.96 -6.24 -21.26
N VAL A 217 1.78 -6.07 -20.22
CA VAL A 217 2.99 -5.23 -20.29
C VAL A 217 3.99 -5.82 -21.28
N ALA A 218 4.24 -7.14 -21.25
CA ALA A 218 5.14 -7.79 -22.19
C ALA A 218 4.71 -7.58 -23.65
N ILE A 219 3.43 -7.78 -23.96
CA ILE A 219 2.86 -7.55 -25.29
C ILE A 219 2.98 -6.08 -25.69
N ALA A 220 2.64 -5.16 -24.79
CA ALA A 220 2.73 -3.72 -25.06
C ALA A 220 4.17 -3.26 -25.33
N LEU A 221 5.14 -3.81 -24.61
CA LEU A 221 6.56 -3.53 -24.82
C LEU A 221 7.04 -4.05 -26.17
N ILE A 222 6.70 -5.29 -26.53
CA ILE A 222 7.02 -5.86 -27.84
C ILE A 222 6.42 -4.99 -28.96
N ALA A 223 5.13 -4.65 -28.86
CA ALA A 223 4.47 -3.78 -29.83
C ALA A 223 5.22 -2.44 -29.99
N LYS A 224 5.55 -1.77 -28.87
CA LYS A 224 6.28 -0.49 -28.92
C LYS A 224 7.68 -0.61 -29.51
N THR A 225 8.42 -1.68 -29.23
CA THR A 225 9.75 -1.91 -29.85
C THR A 225 9.67 -2.12 -31.36
N VAL A 226 8.63 -2.81 -31.86
CA VAL A 226 8.45 -3.05 -33.30
C VAL A 226 8.04 -1.77 -34.03
N PHE A 227 7.13 -0.97 -33.47
CA PHE A 227 6.70 0.27 -34.12
C PHE A 227 7.77 1.37 -34.14
N GLN A 228 8.71 1.36 -33.18
CA GLN A 228 9.85 2.29 -33.20
C GLN A 228 10.94 1.92 -34.22
N LEU A 229 10.93 0.72 -34.80
CA LEU A 229 11.85 0.33 -35.87
C LEU A 229 11.41 0.82 -37.27
N VAL A 230 10.18 1.34 -37.40
CA VAL A 230 9.59 1.72 -38.70
C VAL A 230 9.78 3.22 -39.02
N PHE A 231 10.43 4.00 -38.14
CA PHE A 231 10.81 5.40 -38.42
C PHE A 231 12.20 5.73 -37.90
#